data_AF-A0A959CAN6-F1
#
_entry.id   AF-A0A959CAN6-F1
#
_cell.length_a   1.000
_cell.length_b   1.000
_cell.length_c   1.000
_cell.angle_alpha   90.00
_cell.angle_beta   90.00
_cell.angle_gamma   90.00
#
_symmetry.space_group_name_H-M   'P 1'
#
loop_
_entity.id
_entity.type
_entity.pdbx_description
1 polymer ?
#
loop_
_entity_poly.entity_id
_entity_poly.type
_entity_poly.pdbx_seq_one_letter_code
_entity_poly.pdbx_strand_id
1 'polypeptide(L)'
;IEYNTVMGMTYSAAALTGSGVNYLIYNTASNANMTVNIRGNMVGNHSRTGTTGGTTIGIYNSSGTTGMSVNVKSNTVQNMNIDGAGTSSIMYGIQTATGTIAVDSNMVDNLNCLKTTGTGAMYGIYNISSPVDENYNLNTVSNLTHNGTGITYGMYTFTTTGTRTFSRNVVFNITSGGTTVAGINQASSSPNVFRNKVYNVQSTSSGAPTVSGILIGSLGTAGVANVYNNLVGNIEAPNASSSSATAPTVRGINVTTTTTNTMVNLSYNTVYLNASTSGANFATAALYVTTSTTATTANLTLLNNIFINLSTPSGTGNAVAYQRSSTSQTNYNDASNRNLFYAGMPGAANLLFFDGTNAYQTLAELKVGLAPKEQNSVTENLTFISTTGGSADFLHVNTAIPTQIESGGVNIAGITTDFDGVVRQGNTGYAGTGSAPDMGADEGEFILVDLSGPAITYTELP
;
A
#
# COMPACT_ATOMS: atom_id res chain seq x y z
N ILE A 1 13.46 11.50 -25.30
CA ILE A 1 13.32 12.80 -24.60
C ILE A 1 14.19 12.71 -23.36
N GLU A 2 15.42 13.20 -23.43
CA GLU A 2 16.39 13.00 -22.35
C GLU A 2 16.99 14.34 -21.92
N TYR A 3 17.20 14.50 -20.61
CA TYR A 3 17.90 15.63 -20.00
C TYR A 3 17.31 17.03 -20.31
N ASN A 4 15.97 17.12 -20.43
CA ASN A 4 15.28 18.38 -20.67
C ASN A 4 14.87 19.03 -19.35
N THR A 5 14.83 20.36 -19.33
CA THR A 5 14.32 21.16 -18.20
C THR A 5 13.12 21.99 -18.67
N VAL A 6 11.95 21.77 -18.09
CA VAL A 6 10.71 22.53 -18.35
C VAL A 6 10.27 23.19 -17.05
N MET A 7 10.43 24.52 -16.96
CA MET A 7 10.23 25.26 -15.70
C MET A 7 9.41 26.53 -15.88
N GLY A 8 8.66 26.93 -14.85
CA GLY A 8 8.12 28.29 -14.74
C GLY A 8 6.98 28.61 -15.71
N MET A 9 6.30 27.60 -16.24
CA MET A 9 5.14 27.84 -17.11
C MET A 9 3.92 28.21 -16.26
N THR A 10 3.13 29.19 -16.71
CA THR A 10 1.86 29.57 -16.08
C THR A 10 0.75 29.53 -17.12
N TYR A 11 -0.30 28.76 -16.84
CA TYR A 11 -1.50 28.69 -17.67
C TYR A 11 -2.68 29.31 -16.91
N SER A 12 -3.24 30.39 -17.46
CA SER A 12 -4.43 31.05 -16.88
C SER A 12 -5.65 30.88 -17.78
N ALA A 13 -6.62 30.09 -17.34
CA ALA A 13 -7.92 29.98 -18.01
C ALA A 13 -8.87 31.15 -17.66
N ALA A 14 -8.45 32.09 -16.81
CA ALA A 14 -9.16 33.36 -16.65
C ALA A 14 -8.99 34.26 -17.90
N ALA A 15 -7.87 34.11 -18.61
CA ALA A 15 -7.60 34.79 -19.88
C ALA A 15 -7.98 33.95 -21.12
N LEU A 16 -8.06 32.63 -20.98
CA LEU A 16 -8.36 31.68 -22.07
C LEU A 16 -9.55 30.80 -21.65
N THR A 17 -10.71 31.00 -22.26
CA THR A 17 -11.88 30.15 -22.00
C THR A 17 -11.59 28.72 -22.49
N GLY A 18 -11.31 27.76 -21.60
CA GLY A 18 -11.11 26.37 -22.02
C GLY A 18 -10.62 25.38 -20.95
N SER A 19 -11.13 24.15 -21.05
CA SER A 19 -10.79 22.99 -20.20
C SER A 19 -9.62 22.14 -20.72
N GLY A 20 -8.71 22.75 -21.49
CA GLY A 20 -7.62 22.05 -22.18
C GLY A 20 -6.66 21.29 -21.26
N VAL A 21 -5.85 20.42 -21.86
CA VAL A 21 -4.82 19.65 -21.16
C VAL A 21 -3.47 20.36 -21.29
N ASN A 22 -2.76 20.52 -20.18
CA ASN A 22 -1.39 21.00 -20.16
C ASN A 22 -0.43 19.79 -20.06
N TYR A 23 0.36 19.56 -21.10
CA TYR A 23 1.42 18.57 -21.14
C TYR A 23 2.76 19.28 -21.09
N LEU A 24 3.55 19.07 -20.04
CA LEU A 24 4.87 19.72 -19.90
C LEU A 24 5.94 18.96 -20.71
N ILE A 25 5.93 17.63 -20.63
CA ILE A 25 6.63 16.73 -21.55
C ILE A 25 5.61 15.79 -22.16
N TYR A 26 5.67 15.60 -23.48
CA TYR A 26 4.68 14.86 -24.26
C TYR A 26 5.35 13.89 -25.24
N ASN A 27 4.93 12.62 -25.22
CA ASN A 27 5.34 11.61 -26.18
C ASN A 27 4.22 10.62 -26.52
N THR A 28 4.05 10.34 -27.82
CA THR A 28 2.98 9.49 -28.38
C THR A 28 3.46 8.53 -29.46
N ALA A 29 4.75 8.20 -29.46
CA ALA A 29 5.32 7.24 -30.42
C ALA A 29 4.55 5.90 -30.44
N SER A 30 4.36 5.31 -31.63
CA SER A 30 3.49 4.15 -31.82
C SER A 30 4.13 2.99 -32.61
N ASN A 31 5.45 3.01 -32.82
CA ASN A 31 6.15 1.95 -33.55
C ASN A 31 6.59 0.83 -32.59
N ALA A 32 6.01 -0.37 -32.77
CA ALA A 32 6.26 -1.56 -31.96
C ALA A 32 7.75 -1.92 -31.78
N ASN A 33 8.60 -1.64 -32.76
CA ASN A 33 10.02 -2.00 -32.74
C ASN A 33 10.93 -0.91 -32.17
N MET A 34 10.35 0.18 -31.63
CA MET A 34 11.12 1.27 -31.04
C MET A 34 11.28 1.13 -29.53
N THR A 35 12.40 1.65 -29.05
CA THR A 35 12.59 1.95 -27.63
C THR A 35 12.34 3.43 -27.39
N VAL A 36 11.45 3.74 -26.45
CA VAL A 36 11.20 5.09 -25.97
C VAL A 36 11.97 5.31 -24.68
N ASN A 37 12.83 6.33 -24.66
CA ASN A 37 13.52 6.76 -23.46
C ASN A 37 13.06 8.16 -23.07
N ILE A 38 12.55 8.28 -21.85
CA ILE A 38 12.20 9.53 -21.18
C ILE A 38 13.01 9.56 -19.90
N ARG A 39 14.19 10.17 -19.94
CA ARG A 39 15.16 10.04 -18.84
C ARG A 39 15.82 11.34 -18.43
N GLY A 40 16.08 11.49 -17.13
CA GLY A 40 16.85 12.63 -16.62
C GLY A 40 16.18 13.99 -16.82
N ASN A 41 14.87 14.02 -17.10
CA ASN A 41 14.17 15.29 -17.32
C ASN A 41 13.73 15.91 -16.00
N MET A 42 13.72 17.24 -15.95
CA MET A 42 13.23 18.03 -14.83
C MET A 42 12.04 18.87 -15.26
N VAL A 43 10.91 18.70 -14.58
CA VAL A 43 9.69 19.46 -14.79
C VAL A 43 9.33 20.12 -13.46
N GLY A 44 9.08 21.42 -13.46
CA GLY A 44 8.52 22.03 -12.26
C GLY A 44 8.26 23.52 -12.25
N ASN A 45 7.86 24.02 -11.08
CA ASN A 45 7.39 25.39 -10.87
C ASN A 45 6.30 25.76 -11.90
N HIS A 46 5.33 24.88 -12.08
CA HIS A 46 4.23 25.07 -13.03
C HIS A 46 2.94 25.41 -12.31
N SER A 47 2.21 26.41 -12.81
CA SER A 47 0.92 26.79 -12.26
C SER A 47 -0.19 26.81 -13.30
N ARG A 48 -1.34 26.28 -12.93
CA ARG A 48 -2.60 26.42 -13.66
C ARG A 48 -3.60 27.15 -12.78
N THR A 49 -4.13 28.29 -13.23
CA THR A 49 -5.19 29.03 -12.53
C THR A 49 -6.39 29.23 -13.44
N GLY A 50 -7.62 29.05 -12.95
CA GLY A 50 -8.79 29.38 -13.76
C GLY A 50 -10.13 28.92 -13.19
N THR A 51 -11.22 29.37 -13.79
CA THR A 51 -12.61 29.07 -13.39
C THR A 51 -13.16 27.80 -14.03
N THR A 52 -12.52 27.32 -15.10
CA THR A 52 -12.82 26.05 -15.76
C THR A 52 -11.85 24.98 -15.27
N GLY A 53 -12.35 23.76 -15.15
CA GLY A 53 -11.53 22.62 -14.78
C GLY A 53 -10.67 22.10 -15.92
N GLY A 54 -9.66 21.27 -15.61
CA GLY A 54 -8.94 20.52 -16.63
C GLY A 54 -7.73 19.76 -16.09
N THR A 55 -6.89 19.31 -17.02
CA THR A 55 -5.83 18.33 -16.76
C THR A 55 -4.45 18.96 -16.85
N THR A 56 -3.58 18.68 -15.89
CA THR A 56 -2.16 19.09 -15.89
C THR A 56 -1.29 17.86 -15.68
N ILE A 57 -0.38 17.59 -16.62
CA ILE A 57 0.48 16.40 -16.59
C ILE A 57 1.94 16.83 -16.74
N GLY A 58 2.77 16.43 -15.78
CA GLY A 58 4.21 16.72 -15.82
C GLY A 58 4.88 15.98 -16.96
N ILE A 59 4.86 14.66 -16.92
CA ILE A 59 5.37 13.82 -17.99
C ILE A 59 4.24 12.95 -18.50
N TYR A 60 3.86 13.15 -19.75
CA TYR A 60 2.88 12.34 -20.44
C TYR A 60 3.56 11.47 -21.49
N ASN A 61 3.54 10.16 -21.25
CA ASN A 61 3.90 9.17 -22.23
C ASN A 61 2.70 8.29 -22.54
N SER A 62 2.09 8.50 -23.71
CA SER A 62 1.13 7.54 -24.28
C SER A 62 1.71 6.67 -25.39
N SER A 63 3.04 6.69 -25.57
CA SER A 63 3.66 5.66 -26.39
C SER A 63 3.43 4.29 -25.81
N GLY A 64 3.13 3.35 -26.70
CA GLY A 64 2.81 2.00 -26.30
C GLY A 64 2.05 1.29 -27.41
N THR A 65 2.72 0.34 -28.02
CA THR A 65 2.11 -0.76 -28.75
C THR A 65 2.79 -2.01 -28.22
N THR A 66 2.08 -3.14 -28.15
CA THR A 66 2.66 -4.42 -27.75
C THR A 66 3.98 -4.65 -28.51
N GLY A 67 5.06 -4.92 -27.79
CA GLY A 67 6.43 -5.05 -28.34
C GLY A 67 7.35 -3.84 -28.10
N MET A 68 6.80 -2.65 -27.80
CA MET A 68 7.61 -1.47 -27.49
C MET A 68 8.27 -1.56 -26.12
N SER A 69 9.53 -1.14 -26.01
CA SER A 69 10.18 -0.90 -24.72
C SER A 69 10.05 0.57 -24.33
N VAL A 70 9.50 0.85 -23.15
CA VAL A 70 9.32 2.21 -22.63
C VAL A 70 10.09 2.37 -21.33
N ASN A 71 11.07 3.27 -21.32
CA ASN A 71 11.91 3.56 -20.17
C ASN A 71 11.67 4.99 -19.69
N VAL A 72 10.97 5.13 -18.56
CA VAL A 72 10.75 6.42 -17.89
C VAL A 72 11.58 6.43 -16.62
N LYS A 73 12.82 6.95 -16.69
CA LYS A 73 13.78 6.78 -15.60
C LYS A 73 14.44 8.06 -15.13
N SER A 74 14.68 8.19 -13.82
CA SER A 74 15.46 9.30 -13.26
C SER A 74 14.90 10.68 -13.63
N ASN A 75 13.58 10.81 -13.78
CA ASN A 75 12.95 12.10 -14.01
C ASN A 75 12.52 12.72 -12.68
N THR A 76 12.50 14.05 -12.63
CA THR A 76 11.97 14.83 -11.53
C THR A 76 10.76 15.62 -12.03
N VAL A 77 9.61 15.44 -11.38
CA VAL A 77 8.41 16.26 -11.59
C VAL A 77 8.04 16.88 -10.26
N GLN A 78 8.16 18.20 -10.13
CA GLN A 78 7.97 18.86 -8.85
C GLN A 78 7.27 20.21 -8.92
N ASN A 79 6.72 20.68 -7.80
CA ASN A 79 6.20 22.05 -7.63
C ASN A 79 5.18 22.41 -8.72
N MET A 80 4.15 21.58 -8.92
CA MET A 80 3.04 21.92 -9.82
C MET A 80 1.79 22.24 -9.02
N ASN A 81 1.02 23.25 -9.45
CA ASN A 81 -0.24 23.59 -8.81
C ASN A 81 -1.39 23.80 -9.81
N ILE A 82 -2.61 23.47 -9.36
CA ILE A 82 -3.89 23.84 -9.96
C ILE A 82 -4.66 24.67 -8.93
N ASP A 83 -5.09 25.88 -9.31
CA ASP A 83 -5.78 26.85 -8.46
C ASP A 83 -6.93 27.55 -9.20
N GLY A 84 -7.74 28.34 -8.49
CA GLY A 84 -8.91 29.07 -8.99
C GLY A 84 -10.24 28.40 -8.64
N ALA A 85 -11.29 28.71 -9.41
CA ALA A 85 -12.66 28.20 -9.18
C ALA A 85 -13.00 27.00 -10.08
N GLY A 86 -14.11 26.29 -9.79
CA GLY A 86 -14.63 25.20 -10.61
C GLY A 86 -14.16 23.81 -10.18
N THR A 87 -14.86 22.77 -10.66
CA THR A 87 -14.82 21.42 -10.07
C THR A 87 -13.83 20.45 -10.70
N SER A 88 -13.61 20.42 -12.02
CA SER A 88 -12.64 19.45 -12.60
C SER A 88 -11.19 19.89 -12.34
N SER A 89 -10.32 19.04 -11.78
CA SER A 89 -8.90 19.35 -11.51
C SER A 89 -8.07 18.07 -11.53
N ILE A 90 -7.70 17.60 -12.71
CA ILE A 90 -6.90 16.37 -12.85
C ILE A 90 -5.42 16.74 -12.86
N MET A 91 -4.62 16.09 -12.02
CA MET A 91 -3.18 16.31 -11.95
C MET A 91 -2.43 14.98 -11.92
N TYR A 92 -1.52 14.79 -12.88
CA TYR A 92 -0.61 13.64 -12.87
C TYR A 92 0.85 14.11 -12.88
N GLY A 93 1.68 13.53 -12.01
CA GLY A 93 3.12 13.77 -12.05
C GLY A 93 3.71 13.12 -13.30
N ILE A 94 3.71 11.79 -13.31
CA ILE A 94 4.17 10.97 -14.45
C ILE A 94 3.04 10.04 -14.86
N GLN A 95 2.66 10.10 -16.14
CA GLN A 95 1.70 9.21 -16.76
C GLN A 95 2.38 8.38 -17.83
N THR A 96 2.17 7.06 -17.75
CA THR A 96 2.69 6.04 -18.68
C THR A 96 1.53 5.25 -19.30
N ALA A 97 1.80 4.47 -20.36
CA ALA A 97 0.78 3.75 -21.14
C ALA A 97 1.11 2.26 -21.33
N THR A 98 1.08 1.71 -22.56
CA THR A 98 1.30 0.26 -22.81
C THR A 98 2.72 -0.04 -23.32
N GLY A 99 3.04 -1.31 -23.57
CA GLY A 99 4.37 -1.83 -23.92
C GLY A 99 4.99 -2.69 -22.82
N THR A 100 6.31 -2.82 -22.81
CA THR A 100 7.12 -3.31 -21.69
C THR A 100 7.74 -2.11 -20.99
N ILE A 101 7.32 -1.84 -19.76
CA ILE A 101 7.55 -0.55 -19.11
C ILE A 101 8.50 -0.70 -17.93
N ALA A 102 9.51 0.18 -17.90
CA ALA A 102 10.35 0.42 -16.74
C ALA A 102 10.21 1.87 -16.29
N VAL A 103 9.53 2.08 -15.16
CA VAL A 103 9.43 3.36 -14.45
C VAL A 103 10.32 3.29 -13.22
N ASP A 104 11.51 3.85 -13.31
CA ASP A 104 12.56 3.59 -12.32
C ASP A 104 13.22 4.88 -11.84
N SER A 105 13.50 4.96 -10.53
CA SER A 105 14.28 6.06 -9.95
C SER A 105 13.70 7.46 -10.21
N ASN A 106 12.39 7.60 -10.43
CA ASN A 106 11.77 8.92 -10.64
C ASN A 106 11.39 9.56 -9.30
N MET A 107 11.41 10.89 -9.26
CA MET A 107 10.92 11.70 -8.15
C MET A 107 9.69 12.49 -8.59
N VAL A 108 8.57 12.30 -7.91
CA VAL A 108 7.38 13.15 -8.06
C VAL A 108 7.11 13.80 -6.71
N ASP A 109 7.17 15.14 -6.66
CA ASP A 109 7.12 15.87 -5.41
C ASP A 109 6.25 17.14 -5.48
N ASN A 110 5.62 17.53 -4.39
CA ASN A 110 4.97 18.84 -4.23
C ASN A 110 3.96 19.16 -5.36
N LEU A 111 2.98 18.26 -5.53
CA LEU A 111 1.88 18.42 -6.48
C LEU A 111 0.62 18.86 -5.75
N ASN A 112 0.02 19.98 -6.16
CA ASN A 112 -1.03 20.64 -5.38
C ASN A 112 -2.28 20.96 -6.21
N CYS A 113 -3.43 20.40 -5.85
CA CYS A 113 -4.74 20.91 -6.26
C CYS A 113 -5.27 21.77 -5.12
N LEU A 114 -5.11 23.07 -5.25
CA LEU A 114 -5.51 24.06 -4.25
C LEU A 114 -7.01 24.32 -4.24
N LYS A 115 -7.72 23.91 -5.31
CA LYS A 115 -9.18 24.03 -5.41
C LYS A 115 -9.88 23.14 -4.39
N THR A 116 -10.56 23.73 -3.42
CA THR A 116 -11.39 23.03 -2.42
C THR A 116 -12.65 22.39 -3.01
N THR A 117 -13.08 22.83 -4.19
CA THR A 117 -14.19 22.22 -4.95
C THR A 117 -13.70 21.26 -6.05
N GLY A 118 -12.38 21.03 -6.14
CA GLY A 118 -11.78 20.11 -7.10
C GLY A 118 -12.29 18.68 -6.90
N THR A 119 -12.70 18.00 -7.96
CA THR A 119 -13.20 16.61 -7.95
C THR A 119 -12.35 15.70 -8.83
N GLY A 120 -11.37 16.26 -9.56
CA GLY A 120 -10.50 15.51 -10.46
C GLY A 120 -9.48 14.66 -9.71
N ALA A 121 -8.98 13.60 -10.36
CA ALA A 121 -8.00 12.73 -9.74
C ALA A 121 -6.62 13.40 -9.65
N MET A 122 -5.89 13.11 -8.56
CA MET A 122 -4.48 13.44 -8.42
C MET A 122 -3.66 12.16 -8.25
N TYR A 123 -2.76 11.88 -9.19
CA TYR A 123 -1.85 10.74 -9.12
C TYR A 123 -0.39 11.17 -9.24
N GLY A 124 0.48 10.66 -8.37
CA GLY A 124 1.92 10.90 -8.49
C GLY A 124 2.47 10.21 -9.74
N ILE A 125 2.46 8.88 -9.73
CA ILE A 125 2.82 8.04 -10.88
C ILE A 125 1.62 7.18 -11.29
N TYR A 126 1.29 7.21 -12.57
CA TYR A 126 0.09 6.57 -13.11
C TYR A 126 0.38 5.79 -14.40
N ASN A 127 -0.23 4.61 -14.53
CA ASN A 127 -0.38 3.92 -15.83
C ASN A 127 -1.85 3.91 -16.29
N ILE A 128 -2.10 4.48 -17.48
CA ILE A 128 -3.45 4.57 -18.08
C ILE A 128 -3.87 3.34 -18.90
N SER A 129 -2.95 2.43 -19.20
CA SER A 129 -3.17 1.35 -20.16
C SER A 129 -2.86 -0.02 -19.57
N SER A 130 -2.79 -1.04 -20.44
CA SER A 130 -2.51 -2.42 -20.09
C SER A 130 -1.24 -2.95 -20.80
N PRO A 131 -0.04 -2.55 -20.35
CA PRO A 131 1.25 -3.14 -20.75
C PRO A 131 1.37 -4.62 -20.42
N VAL A 132 2.29 -5.33 -21.08
CA VAL A 132 2.53 -6.78 -20.88
C VAL A 132 3.42 -7.05 -19.67
N ASP A 133 4.36 -6.15 -19.39
CA ASP A 133 5.23 -6.21 -18.21
C ASP A 133 5.48 -4.79 -17.71
N GLU A 134 5.45 -4.62 -16.39
CA GLU A 134 5.67 -3.33 -15.75
C GLU A 134 6.59 -3.44 -14.55
N ASN A 135 7.58 -2.55 -14.51
CA ASN A 135 8.52 -2.47 -13.42
C ASN A 135 8.57 -1.03 -12.88
N TYR A 136 8.00 -0.82 -11.70
CA TYR A 136 7.98 0.43 -10.96
C TYR A 136 8.91 0.32 -9.76
N ASN A 137 10.17 0.71 -9.93
CA ASN A 137 11.20 0.52 -8.91
C ASN A 137 11.85 1.82 -8.47
N LEU A 138 12.28 1.88 -7.21
CA LEU A 138 13.12 2.96 -6.70
C LEU A 138 12.51 4.36 -6.89
N ASN A 139 11.20 4.48 -7.08
CA ASN A 139 10.55 5.77 -7.25
C ASN A 139 10.23 6.38 -5.90
N THR A 140 10.34 7.71 -5.83
CA THR A 140 9.89 8.50 -4.70
C THR A 140 8.68 9.33 -5.12
N VAL A 141 7.55 9.17 -4.42
CA VAL A 141 6.37 10.02 -4.59
C VAL A 141 6.06 10.68 -3.26
N SER A 142 6.10 12.00 -3.22
CA SER A 142 5.95 12.77 -2.00
C SER A 142 5.13 14.04 -2.15
N ASN A 143 4.60 14.53 -1.02
CA ASN A 143 4.00 15.84 -0.89
C ASN A 143 2.89 16.09 -1.94
N LEU A 144 1.91 15.19 -1.99
CA LEU A 144 0.72 15.34 -2.84
C LEU A 144 -0.42 15.95 -2.02
N THR A 145 -0.94 17.10 -2.43
CA THR A 145 -2.04 17.78 -1.73
C THR A 145 -3.22 17.99 -2.66
N HIS A 146 -4.36 17.41 -2.34
CA HIS A 146 -5.63 17.66 -3.03
C HIS A 146 -6.66 18.26 -2.06
N ASN A 147 -6.87 19.58 -2.07
CA ASN A 147 -7.78 20.26 -1.14
C ASN A 147 -9.27 19.96 -1.38
N GLY A 148 -9.63 19.50 -2.58
CA GLY A 148 -10.99 19.09 -2.93
C GLY A 148 -11.26 17.61 -2.67
N THR A 149 -12.32 17.08 -3.30
CA THR A 149 -12.86 15.72 -3.08
C THR A 149 -12.32 14.66 -4.04
N GLY A 150 -11.34 15.00 -4.87
CA GLY A 150 -10.75 14.12 -5.87
C GLY A 150 -10.05 12.88 -5.30
N ILE A 151 -10.09 11.78 -6.06
CA ILE A 151 -9.33 10.56 -5.73
C ILE A 151 -7.84 10.88 -5.76
N THR A 152 -7.12 10.49 -4.71
CA THR A 152 -5.69 10.82 -4.59
C THR A 152 -4.87 9.55 -4.37
N TYR A 153 -3.97 9.23 -5.31
CA TYR A 153 -3.07 8.09 -5.20
C TYR A 153 -1.60 8.50 -5.37
N GLY A 154 -0.71 7.95 -4.57
CA GLY A 154 0.74 8.13 -4.79
C GLY A 154 1.16 7.44 -6.09
N MET A 155 0.92 6.14 -6.16
CA MET A 155 1.18 5.32 -7.34
C MET A 155 -0.03 4.47 -7.69
N TYR A 156 -0.43 4.47 -8.96
CA TYR A 156 -1.59 3.72 -9.43
C TYR A 156 -1.34 3.11 -10.81
N THR A 157 -1.68 1.83 -10.99
CA THR A 157 -1.65 1.16 -12.29
C THR A 157 -2.94 0.38 -12.55
N PHE A 158 -3.38 0.41 -13.81
CA PHE A 158 -4.62 -0.21 -14.28
C PHE A 158 -4.38 -1.10 -15.49
N THR A 159 -3.64 -2.18 -15.28
CA THR A 159 -3.19 -3.07 -16.37
C THR A 159 -3.87 -4.42 -16.29
N THR A 160 -4.48 -4.89 -17.37
CA THR A 160 -5.34 -6.10 -17.37
C THR A 160 -4.60 -7.43 -17.55
N THR A 161 -3.42 -7.44 -18.19
CA THR A 161 -2.61 -8.64 -18.44
C THR A 161 -1.14 -8.35 -18.17
N GLY A 162 -0.37 -9.30 -17.65
CA GLY A 162 1.06 -9.12 -17.43
C GLY A 162 1.56 -9.23 -15.99
N THR A 163 2.88 -9.36 -15.83
CA THR A 163 3.54 -9.35 -14.51
C THR A 163 3.89 -7.92 -14.15
N ARG A 164 3.50 -7.49 -12.94
CA ARG A 164 3.96 -6.19 -12.41
C ARG A 164 4.88 -6.36 -11.24
N THR A 165 5.82 -5.44 -11.14
CA THR A 165 6.68 -5.30 -9.98
C THR A 165 6.64 -3.85 -9.50
N PHE A 166 6.30 -3.68 -8.23
CA PHE A 166 6.40 -2.46 -7.46
C PHE A 166 7.38 -2.72 -6.35
N SER A 167 8.62 -2.28 -6.51
CA SER A 167 9.62 -2.54 -5.47
C SER A 167 10.50 -1.37 -5.10
N ARG A 168 10.86 -1.30 -3.82
CA ARG A 168 11.76 -0.25 -3.30
C ARG A 168 11.25 1.17 -3.57
N ASN A 169 9.94 1.36 -3.71
CA ASN A 169 9.37 2.69 -3.83
C ASN A 169 9.17 3.29 -2.43
N VAL A 170 9.30 4.61 -2.33
CA VAL A 170 9.02 5.38 -1.12
C VAL A 170 7.87 6.34 -1.42
N VAL A 171 6.73 6.15 -0.76
CA VAL A 171 5.52 6.93 -1.00
C VAL A 171 5.06 7.58 0.30
N PHE A 172 5.04 8.91 0.35
CA PHE A 172 4.71 9.58 1.60
C PHE A 172 4.13 10.99 1.46
N ASN A 173 3.62 11.53 2.57
CA ASN A 173 3.05 12.88 2.66
C ASN A 173 1.96 13.11 1.59
N ILE A 174 0.92 12.28 1.61
CA ILE A 174 -0.25 12.44 0.75
C ILE A 174 -1.41 12.96 1.59
N THR A 175 -1.97 14.11 1.22
CA THR A 175 -3.10 14.73 1.91
C THR A 175 -4.22 15.00 0.93
N SER A 176 -5.42 14.52 1.21
CA SER A 176 -6.60 14.75 0.36
C SER A 176 -7.83 15.15 1.16
N GLY A 177 -8.62 16.09 0.66
CA GLY A 177 -9.98 16.35 1.13
C GLY A 177 -11.01 15.31 0.63
N GLY A 178 -10.59 14.41 -0.25
CA GLY A 178 -11.41 13.35 -0.83
C GLY A 178 -11.58 12.13 0.07
N THR A 179 -12.51 11.26 -0.32
CA THR A 179 -12.86 10.05 0.45
C THR A 179 -12.15 8.79 -0.01
N THR A 180 -11.30 8.86 -1.04
CA THR A 180 -10.56 7.72 -1.56
C THR A 180 -9.10 8.10 -1.74
N VAL A 181 -8.26 7.58 -0.84
CA VAL A 181 -6.84 7.92 -0.76
C VAL A 181 -6.02 6.65 -0.60
N ALA A 182 -4.93 6.52 -1.36
CA ALA A 182 -3.98 5.42 -1.17
C ALA A 182 -2.54 5.82 -1.47
N GLY A 183 -1.58 5.23 -0.76
CA GLY A 183 -0.17 5.33 -1.13
C GLY A 183 0.08 4.61 -2.46
N ILE A 184 -0.11 3.29 -2.46
CA ILE A 184 0.03 2.44 -3.65
C ILE A 184 -1.30 1.75 -3.93
N ASN A 185 -1.81 1.84 -5.15
CA ASN A 185 -3.00 1.11 -5.62
C ASN A 185 -2.66 0.20 -6.81
N GLN A 186 -2.97 -1.08 -6.67
CA GLN A 186 -2.87 -2.09 -7.72
C GLN A 186 -4.25 -2.58 -8.12
N ALA A 187 -4.59 -2.45 -9.42
CA ALA A 187 -5.85 -2.93 -9.96
C ALA A 187 -5.63 -3.71 -11.27
N SER A 188 -6.30 -4.84 -11.44
CA SER A 188 -6.48 -5.62 -12.69
C SER A 188 -5.34 -6.53 -13.17
N SER A 189 -4.25 -6.79 -12.42
CA SER A 189 -3.17 -7.74 -12.82
C SER A 189 -2.79 -8.79 -11.76
N SER A 190 -1.63 -9.44 -11.95
CA SER A 190 -0.81 -10.18 -10.97
C SER A 190 0.35 -9.32 -10.44
N PRO A 191 0.17 -8.49 -9.39
CA PRO A 191 1.21 -7.60 -8.90
C PRO A 191 2.16 -8.29 -7.91
N ASN A 192 3.46 -8.05 -8.06
CA ASN A 192 4.46 -8.22 -7.00
C ASN A 192 4.72 -6.85 -6.37
N VAL A 193 4.37 -6.68 -5.10
CA VAL A 193 4.51 -5.42 -4.34
C VAL A 193 5.41 -5.70 -3.16
N PHE A 194 6.68 -5.29 -3.23
CA PHE A 194 7.63 -5.63 -2.17
C PHE A 194 8.68 -4.59 -1.88
N ARG A 195 9.20 -4.56 -0.64
CA ARG A 195 10.19 -3.57 -0.21
C ARG A 195 9.74 -2.12 -0.41
N ASN A 196 8.43 -1.87 -0.43
CA ASN A 196 7.94 -0.49 -0.50
C ASN A 196 7.82 0.05 0.91
N LYS A 197 8.10 1.35 1.05
CA LYS A 197 7.92 2.11 2.28
C LYS A 197 6.83 3.13 2.06
N VAL A 198 5.71 2.99 2.78
CA VAL A 198 4.54 3.85 2.63
C VAL A 198 4.17 4.46 3.97
N TYR A 199 4.18 5.79 4.07
CA TYR A 199 3.83 6.47 5.31
C TYR A 199 3.23 7.87 5.13
N ASN A 200 2.56 8.38 6.16
CA ASN A 200 1.94 9.70 6.17
C ASN A 200 0.98 9.91 4.98
N VAL A 201 -0.01 9.03 4.88
CA VAL A 201 -1.08 9.09 3.89
C VAL A 201 -2.37 9.40 4.64
N GLN A 202 -3.03 10.52 4.30
CA GLN A 202 -4.19 10.98 5.04
C GLN A 202 -5.33 11.53 4.18
N SER A 203 -6.54 11.38 4.71
CA SER A 203 -7.72 12.14 4.30
C SER A 203 -8.10 13.17 5.37
N THR A 204 -8.33 14.42 4.98
CA THR A 204 -8.90 15.47 5.84
C THR A 204 -10.43 15.56 5.76
N SER A 205 -11.08 14.70 4.95
CA SER A 205 -12.54 14.60 4.88
C SER A 205 -13.17 14.30 6.25
N SER A 206 -14.26 14.99 6.58
CA SER A 206 -15.09 14.72 7.76
C SER A 206 -16.15 13.63 7.55
N GLY A 207 -16.28 13.11 6.32
CA GLY A 207 -17.16 11.98 6.01
C GLY A 207 -16.56 10.64 6.46
N ALA A 208 -16.86 9.59 5.69
CA ALA A 208 -16.31 8.25 5.88
C ALA A 208 -15.28 7.90 4.77
N PRO A 209 -14.09 8.51 4.76
CA PRO A 209 -13.06 8.21 3.77
C PRO A 209 -12.55 6.77 3.94
N THR A 210 -11.98 6.22 2.87
CA THR A 210 -11.10 5.06 2.92
C THR A 210 -9.69 5.51 2.57
N VAL A 211 -8.79 5.42 3.54
CA VAL A 211 -7.37 5.77 3.42
C VAL A 211 -6.57 4.48 3.55
N SER A 212 -5.81 4.15 2.50
CA SER A 212 -5.03 2.91 2.44
C SER A 212 -3.54 3.18 2.31
N GLY A 213 -2.69 2.41 2.99
CA GLY A 213 -1.26 2.38 2.66
C GLY A 213 -1.05 1.71 1.31
N ILE A 214 -1.36 0.41 1.25
CA ILE A 214 -1.33 -0.41 0.03
C ILE A 214 -2.75 -0.95 -0.23
N LEU A 215 -3.26 -0.73 -1.44
CA LEU A 215 -4.55 -1.22 -1.91
C LEU A 215 -4.35 -2.25 -3.04
N ILE A 216 -4.90 -3.44 -2.83
CA ILE A 216 -5.09 -4.48 -3.85
C ILE A 216 -6.57 -4.47 -4.25
N GLY A 217 -6.89 -3.65 -5.25
CA GLY A 217 -8.26 -3.31 -5.65
C GLY A 217 -8.94 -4.41 -6.47
N SER A 218 -8.24 -4.93 -7.47
CA SER A 218 -8.68 -6.01 -8.34
C SER A 218 -7.47 -6.75 -8.90
N LEU A 219 -7.67 -7.98 -9.35
CA LEU A 219 -6.65 -8.77 -10.04
C LEU A 219 -7.09 -9.13 -11.46
N GLY A 220 -6.11 -9.50 -12.28
CA GLY A 220 -6.35 -10.03 -13.63
C GLY A 220 -6.91 -11.46 -13.58
N THR A 221 -7.36 -11.98 -14.72
CA THR A 221 -7.85 -13.36 -14.82
C THR A 221 -6.78 -14.34 -14.36
N ALA A 222 -7.13 -15.21 -13.42
CA ALA A 222 -6.19 -16.15 -12.79
C ALA A 222 -4.94 -15.47 -12.17
N GLY A 223 -5.08 -14.20 -11.77
CA GLY A 223 -3.96 -13.41 -11.27
C GLY A 223 -3.49 -13.80 -9.88
N VAL A 224 -2.23 -13.47 -9.60
CA VAL A 224 -1.59 -13.69 -8.29
C VAL A 224 -1.00 -12.38 -7.79
N ALA A 225 -1.48 -11.89 -6.66
CA ALA A 225 -0.82 -10.79 -5.94
C ALA A 225 0.17 -11.36 -4.92
N ASN A 226 1.44 -10.99 -5.04
CA ASN A 226 2.44 -11.26 -4.01
C ASN A 226 2.82 -9.93 -3.35
N VAL A 227 2.47 -9.76 -2.08
CA VAL A 227 2.72 -8.53 -1.32
C VAL A 227 3.62 -8.88 -0.14
N TYR A 228 4.88 -8.44 -0.15
CA TYR A 228 5.82 -8.89 0.88
C TYR A 228 6.93 -7.90 1.23
N ASN A 229 7.50 -8.01 2.44
CA ASN A 229 8.54 -7.12 2.92
C ASN A 229 8.18 -5.63 2.73
N ASN A 230 6.93 -5.21 2.92
CA ASN A 230 6.57 -3.79 2.87
C ASN A 230 6.49 -3.21 4.27
N LEU A 231 6.89 -1.95 4.41
CA LEU A 231 6.76 -1.16 5.63
C LEU A 231 5.64 -0.15 5.45
N VAL A 232 4.60 -0.24 6.26
CA VAL A 232 3.41 0.63 6.16
C VAL A 232 3.07 1.20 7.52
N GLY A 233 2.95 2.53 7.63
CA GLY A 233 2.44 3.15 8.85
C GLY A 233 2.06 4.61 8.68
N ASN A 234 1.67 5.28 9.76
CA ASN A 234 1.18 6.68 9.72
C ASN A 234 0.10 6.87 8.62
N ILE A 235 -0.90 5.99 8.59
CA ILE A 235 -2.07 6.13 7.71
C ILE A 235 -3.19 6.74 8.55
N GLU A 236 -3.75 7.88 8.13
CA GLU A 236 -4.53 8.74 9.03
C GLU A 236 -5.82 9.27 8.39
N ALA A 237 -6.79 9.60 9.24
CA ALA A 237 -8.01 10.28 8.83
C ALA A 237 -8.54 11.14 10.00
N PRO A 238 -7.84 12.24 10.36
CA PRO A 238 -7.99 12.94 11.64
C PRO A 238 -9.36 13.60 11.86
N ASN A 239 -10.16 13.77 10.81
CA ASN A 239 -11.48 14.40 10.87
C ASN A 239 -12.62 13.41 10.59
N ALA A 240 -12.30 12.16 10.22
CA ALA A 240 -13.26 11.23 9.67
C ALA A 240 -14.24 10.69 10.71
N SER A 241 -15.46 10.42 10.25
CA SER A 241 -16.45 9.63 10.96
C SER A 241 -16.77 8.38 10.14
N SER A 242 -16.35 7.22 10.64
CA SER A 242 -16.62 5.93 10.00
C SER A 242 -18.12 5.69 9.86
N SER A 243 -18.54 5.12 8.72
CA SER A 243 -19.95 4.79 8.47
C SER A 243 -20.42 3.58 9.29
N SER A 244 -19.51 2.67 9.64
CA SER A 244 -19.75 1.46 10.42
C SER A 244 -18.43 0.88 10.94
N ALA A 245 -18.49 0.08 12.02
CA ALA A 245 -17.38 -0.75 12.48
C ALA A 245 -16.84 -1.71 11.39
N THR A 246 -17.71 -2.16 10.47
CA THR A 246 -17.35 -3.10 9.38
C THR A 246 -16.70 -2.44 8.17
N ALA A 247 -16.66 -1.11 8.14
CA ALA A 247 -16.09 -0.30 7.07
C ALA A 247 -15.01 0.62 7.65
N PRO A 248 -13.85 0.07 8.05
CA PRO A 248 -12.78 0.86 8.65
C PRO A 248 -12.31 1.93 7.68
N THR A 249 -12.16 3.14 8.22
CA THR A 249 -11.75 4.35 7.50
C THR A 249 -10.27 4.30 7.15
N VAL A 250 -9.44 3.86 8.10
CA VAL A 250 -7.99 3.71 7.91
C VAL A 250 -7.66 2.24 7.73
N ARG A 251 -6.89 1.92 6.69
CA ARG A 251 -6.45 0.57 6.36
C ARG A 251 -4.95 0.57 6.05
N GLY A 252 -4.16 -0.27 6.72
CA GLY A 252 -2.74 -0.40 6.40
C GLY A 252 -2.55 -1.05 5.03
N ILE A 253 -2.91 -2.33 4.95
CA ILE A 253 -3.09 -3.07 3.70
C ILE A 253 -4.58 -3.35 3.50
N ASN A 254 -5.10 -2.98 2.33
CA ASN A 254 -6.50 -3.09 1.97
C ASN A 254 -6.65 -4.03 0.76
N VAL A 255 -7.26 -5.19 0.95
CA VAL A 255 -7.51 -6.19 -0.09
C VAL A 255 -9.01 -6.21 -0.38
N THR A 256 -9.42 -5.56 -1.46
CA THR A 256 -10.84 -5.49 -1.87
C THR A 256 -11.15 -6.33 -3.10
N THR A 257 -10.13 -6.97 -3.70
CA THR A 257 -10.31 -7.80 -4.89
C THR A 257 -11.28 -8.95 -4.61
N THR A 258 -12.20 -9.15 -5.56
CA THR A 258 -13.13 -10.29 -5.61
C THR A 258 -13.02 -11.00 -6.95
N THR A 259 -11.89 -10.83 -7.66
CA THR A 259 -11.65 -11.52 -8.93
C THR A 259 -11.63 -13.04 -8.71
N THR A 260 -12.35 -13.77 -9.55
CA THR A 260 -12.45 -15.24 -9.46
C THR A 260 -11.17 -15.93 -9.90
N ASN A 261 -10.90 -17.11 -9.33
CA ASN A 261 -9.72 -17.93 -9.63
C ASN A 261 -8.37 -17.24 -9.39
N THR A 262 -8.29 -16.29 -8.45
CA THR A 262 -7.07 -15.54 -8.15
C THR A 262 -6.54 -15.82 -6.75
N MET A 263 -5.26 -15.55 -6.54
CA MET A 263 -4.59 -15.70 -5.25
C MET A 263 -4.02 -14.38 -4.74
N VAL A 264 -4.00 -14.23 -3.43
CA VAL A 264 -3.43 -13.09 -2.73
C VAL A 264 -2.51 -13.64 -1.63
N ASN A 265 -1.21 -13.49 -1.82
CA ASN A 265 -0.18 -13.92 -0.87
C ASN A 265 0.38 -12.69 -0.18
N LEU A 266 0.15 -12.56 1.12
CA LEU A 266 0.76 -11.52 1.96
C LEU A 266 1.76 -12.19 2.87
N SER A 267 3.03 -11.78 2.78
CA SER A 267 4.06 -12.36 3.63
C SER A 267 5.08 -11.36 4.10
N TYR A 268 5.57 -11.49 5.34
CA TYR A 268 6.66 -10.64 5.83
C TYR A 268 6.41 -9.13 5.70
N ASN A 269 5.15 -8.68 5.71
CA ASN A 269 4.86 -7.24 5.76
C ASN A 269 4.86 -6.78 7.21
N THR A 270 5.29 -5.54 7.47
CA THR A 270 5.15 -4.88 8.77
C THR A 270 4.23 -3.68 8.62
N VAL A 271 3.10 -3.72 9.31
CA VAL A 271 2.10 -2.65 9.34
C VAL A 271 1.94 -2.15 10.77
N TYR A 272 2.07 -0.83 10.95
CA TYR A 272 1.86 -0.17 12.22
C TYR A 272 0.90 1.02 12.07
N LEU A 273 -0.24 0.96 12.73
CA LEU A 273 -1.22 2.06 12.77
C LEU A 273 -1.35 2.60 14.19
N ASN A 274 -1.48 3.91 14.31
CA ASN A 274 -1.71 4.63 15.57
C ASN A 274 -2.58 5.88 15.35
N ALA A 275 -3.56 5.77 14.45
CA ALA A 275 -4.39 6.90 14.03
C ALA A 275 -5.40 7.31 15.11
N SER A 276 -5.83 8.56 15.07
CA SER A 276 -6.91 9.09 15.88
C SER A 276 -7.81 9.99 15.04
N THR A 277 -9.02 10.28 15.53
CA THR A 277 -9.94 11.23 14.89
C THR A 277 -10.59 12.16 15.90
N SER A 278 -11.09 13.28 15.40
CA SER A 278 -12.05 14.16 16.07
C SER A 278 -13.52 13.82 15.74
N GLY A 279 -13.76 12.91 14.78
CA GLY A 279 -15.09 12.46 14.38
C GLY A 279 -15.78 11.52 15.40
N ALA A 280 -17.08 11.33 15.21
CA ALA A 280 -17.93 10.62 16.16
C ALA A 280 -17.69 9.09 16.20
N ASN A 281 -17.41 8.47 15.06
CA ASN A 281 -17.11 7.05 14.95
C ASN A 281 -15.76 6.83 14.28
N PHE A 282 -14.95 5.89 14.76
CA PHE A 282 -13.65 5.63 14.15
C PHE A 282 -13.22 4.18 14.19
N ALA A 283 -13.25 3.54 13.03
CA ALA A 283 -12.78 2.18 12.82
C ALA A 283 -11.52 2.17 11.95
N THR A 284 -10.56 1.32 12.31
CA THR A 284 -9.27 1.16 11.65
C THR A 284 -8.90 -0.31 11.57
N ALA A 285 -8.18 -0.72 10.52
CA ALA A 285 -7.70 -2.09 10.35
C ALA A 285 -6.26 -2.11 9.84
N ALA A 286 -5.33 -2.81 10.50
CA ALA A 286 -3.97 -2.97 9.96
C ALA A 286 -4.02 -3.78 8.64
N LEU A 287 -4.82 -4.84 8.61
CA LEU A 287 -5.21 -5.57 7.41
C LEU A 287 -6.73 -5.60 7.27
N TYR A 288 -7.26 -5.20 6.11
CA TYR A 288 -8.65 -5.41 5.73
C TYR A 288 -8.74 -6.33 4.51
N VAL A 289 -9.62 -7.33 4.55
CA VAL A 289 -9.84 -8.26 3.43
C VAL A 289 -11.33 -8.48 3.15
N THR A 290 -11.73 -8.34 1.88
CA THR A 290 -13.06 -8.74 1.41
C THR A 290 -13.19 -10.25 1.34
N THR A 291 -14.27 -10.78 1.90
CA THR A 291 -14.54 -12.22 1.94
C THR A 291 -15.19 -12.72 0.66
N SER A 292 -15.04 -14.02 0.40
CA SER A 292 -15.80 -14.74 -0.63
C SER A 292 -16.19 -16.11 -0.10
N THR A 293 -17.40 -16.54 -0.45
CA THR A 293 -17.88 -17.92 -0.24
C THR A 293 -17.33 -18.91 -1.27
N THR A 294 -16.52 -18.44 -2.22
CA THR A 294 -15.83 -19.28 -3.22
C THR A 294 -14.34 -19.32 -2.92
N ALA A 295 -13.81 -20.50 -2.60
CA ALA A 295 -12.44 -20.67 -2.10
C ALA A 295 -11.36 -20.18 -3.09
N THR A 296 -11.62 -20.27 -4.39
CA THR A 296 -10.68 -19.84 -5.45
C THR A 296 -10.78 -18.35 -5.79
N THR A 297 -11.71 -17.60 -5.20
CA THR A 297 -11.89 -16.17 -5.46
C THR A 297 -11.07 -15.36 -4.45
N ALA A 298 -10.03 -14.67 -4.93
CA ALA A 298 -9.07 -13.97 -4.07
C ALA A 298 -8.63 -14.83 -2.86
N ASN A 299 -8.15 -16.04 -3.13
CA ASN A 299 -7.69 -16.98 -2.10
C ASN A 299 -6.50 -16.37 -1.35
N LEU A 300 -6.72 -16.04 -0.07
CA LEU A 300 -5.75 -15.34 0.77
C LEU A 300 -4.86 -16.31 1.53
N THR A 301 -3.54 -16.18 1.36
CA THR A 301 -2.54 -16.82 2.24
C THR A 301 -1.82 -15.74 3.04
N LEU A 302 -1.88 -15.81 4.37
CA LEU A 302 -1.16 -14.91 5.29
C LEU A 302 -0.04 -15.67 6.00
N LEU A 303 1.21 -15.28 5.78
CA LEU A 303 2.37 -15.92 6.43
C LEU A 303 3.39 -14.90 6.94
N ASN A 304 3.84 -15.03 8.19
CA ASN A 304 4.97 -14.26 8.71
C ASN A 304 4.77 -12.73 8.68
N ASN A 305 3.54 -12.21 8.75
CA ASN A 305 3.31 -10.75 8.77
C ASN A 305 3.25 -10.21 10.20
N ILE A 306 3.52 -8.91 10.35
CA ILE A 306 3.26 -8.14 11.56
C ILE A 306 2.16 -7.11 11.28
N PHE A 307 1.02 -7.25 11.97
CA PHE A 307 -0.11 -6.34 11.90
C PHE A 307 -0.39 -5.75 13.28
N ILE A 308 0.04 -4.50 13.48
CA ILE A 308 -0.14 -3.75 14.72
C ILE A 308 -1.09 -2.58 14.48
N ASN A 309 -2.16 -2.51 15.27
CA ASN A 309 -3.10 -1.40 15.24
C ASN A 309 -3.35 -0.83 16.64
N LEU A 310 -2.58 0.20 16.98
CA LEU A 310 -2.71 1.00 18.18
C LEU A 310 -3.47 2.31 17.95
N SER A 311 -4.32 2.35 16.92
CA SER A 311 -5.21 3.49 16.69
C SER A 311 -6.21 3.63 17.84
N THR A 312 -6.65 4.85 18.10
CA THR A 312 -7.67 5.14 19.13
C THR A 312 -9.06 5.05 18.51
N PRO A 313 -9.84 3.98 18.76
CA PRO A 313 -11.21 3.89 18.27
C PRO A 313 -12.12 4.95 18.93
N SER A 314 -13.22 5.29 18.27
CA SER A 314 -14.23 6.23 18.78
C SER A 314 -15.63 5.75 18.45
N GLY A 315 -16.60 6.04 19.33
CA GLY A 315 -18.00 5.69 19.15
C GLY A 315 -18.21 4.20 18.90
N THR A 316 -18.77 3.87 17.74
CA THR A 316 -19.04 2.47 17.32
C THR A 316 -17.87 1.78 16.62
N GLY A 317 -16.74 2.47 16.41
CA GLY A 317 -15.62 1.92 15.66
C GLY A 317 -14.66 1.08 16.50
N ASN A 318 -13.86 0.24 15.82
CA ASN A 318 -12.89 -0.66 16.42
C ASN A 318 -11.48 -0.40 15.85
N ALA A 319 -10.44 -0.63 16.65
CA ALA A 319 -9.08 -0.84 16.18
C ALA A 319 -8.83 -2.34 16.03
N VAL A 320 -8.62 -2.79 14.80
CA VAL A 320 -8.51 -4.22 14.46
C VAL A 320 -7.14 -4.52 13.83
N ALA A 321 -6.48 -5.61 14.23
CA ALA A 321 -5.28 -6.06 13.54
C ALA A 321 -5.63 -6.70 12.17
N TYR A 322 -6.54 -7.69 12.16
CA TYR A 322 -7.06 -8.29 10.92
C TYR A 322 -8.58 -8.24 10.86
N GLN A 323 -9.10 -7.46 9.91
CA GLN A 323 -10.54 -7.34 9.68
C GLN A 323 -10.98 -8.00 8.38
N ARG A 324 -12.09 -8.71 8.43
CA ARG A 324 -12.79 -9.25 7.26
C ARG A 324 -14.12 -8.53 7.04
N SER A 325 -14.60 -8.49 5.80
CA SER A 325 -15.84 -7.79 5.44
C SER A 325 -17.13 -8.51 5.88
N SER A 326 -17.05 -9.80 6.22
CA SER A 326 -18.17 -10.66 6.65
C SER A 326 -17.61 -11.97 7.24
N THR A 327 -18.47 -12.82 7.80
CA THR A 327 -18.12 -14.05 8.53
C THR A 327 -17.55 -15.19 7.68
N SER A 328 -17.67 -15.12 6.34
CA SER A 328 -17.13 -16.17 5.47
C SER A 328 -15.60 -16.24 5.56
N GLN A 329 -15.08 -17.43 5.86
CA GLN A 329 -13.65 -17.74 5.85
C GLN A 329 -13.24 -18.56 4.62
N THR A 330 -14.13 -18.76 3.64
CA THR A 330 -13.92 -19.74 2.57
C THR A 330 -12.74 -19.40 1.66
N ASN A 331 -12.50 -18.12 1.37
CA ASN A 331 -11.31 -17.66 0.65
C ASN A 331 -10.12 -17.30 1.56
N TYR A 332 -10.12 -17.77 2.81
CA TYR A 332 -8.95 -17.69 3.68
C TYR A 332 -8.27 -19.06 3.68
N ASN A 333 -7.04 -19.15 3.20
CA ASN A 333 -6.34 -20.41 2.98
C ASN A 333 -5.91 -21.06 4.31
N ASP A 334 -6.06 -22.38 4.45
CA ASP A 334 -5.61 -23.18 5.61
C ASP A 334 -4.09 -23.09 5.86
N ALA A 335 -3.30 -22.76 4.84
CA ALA A 335 -1.86 -22.55 4.97
C ALA A 335 -1.49 -21.26 5.73
N SER A 336 -2.46 -20.37 6.01
CA SER A 336 -2.20 -19.11 6.70
C SER A 336 -1.81 -19.35 8.16
N ASN A 337 -0.66 -18.79 8.56
CA ASN A 337 -0.09 -19.03 9.88
C ASN A 337 1.07 -18.08 10.22
N ARG A 338 1.54 -18.12 11.48
CA ARG A 338 2.76 -17.43 11.94
C ARG A 338 2.72 -15.93 11.68
N ASN A 339 1.60 -15.28 11.99
CA ASN A 339 1.48 -13.84 11.93
C ASN A 339 1.48 -13.26 13.35
N LEU A 340 1.95 -12.03 13.52
CA LEU A 340 1.74 -11.24 14.73
C LEU A 340 0.52 -10.35 14.53
N PHE A 341 -0.52 -10.55 15.35
CA PHE A 341 -1.66 -9.65 15.43
C PHE A 341 -1.67 -8.94 16.78
N TYR A 342 -1.69 -7.61 16.78
CA TYR A 342 -1.79 -6.83 18.00
C TYR A 342 -2.64 -5.58 17.82
N ALA A 343 -3.55 -5.35 18.76
CA ALA A 343 -4.49 -4.22 18.71
C ALA A 343 -4.52 -3.40 20.01
N GLY A 344 -3.45 -3.46 20.82
CA GLY A 344 -3.38 -2.86 22.14
C GLY A 344 -3.86 -3.81 23.25
N MET A 345 -4.22 -3.25 24.40
CA MET A 345 -4.82 -4.03 25.50
C MET A 345 -6.13 -4.66 25.02
N PRO A 346 -6.34 -5.98 25.21
CA PRO A 346 -7.59 -6.63 24.82
C PRO A 346 -8.82 -5.92 25.40
N GLY A 347 -9.79 -5.62 24.54
CA GLY A 347 -11.03 -4.94 24.92
C GLY A 347 -12.04 -4.93 23.79
N ALA A 348 -13.28 -4.53 24.09
CA ALA A 348 -14.40 -4.62 23.15
C ALA A 348 -14.17 -3.88 21.81
N ALA A 349 -13.31 -2.86 21.79
CA ALA A 349 -12.94 -2.09 20.60
C ALA A 349 -11.48 -2.31 20.13
N ASN A 350 -10.73 -3.18 20.81
CA ASN A 350 -9.32 -3.50 20.54
C ASN A 350 -9.22 -4.99 20.22
N LEU A 351 -9.26 -5.33 18.92
CA LEU A 351 -9.53 -6.68 18.44
C LEU A 351 -8.36 -7.21 17.59
N LEU A 352 -7.92 -8.44 17.86
CA LEU A 352 -6.98 -9.13 16.98
C LEU A 352 -7.66 -9.49 15.65
N PHE A 353 -8.95 -9.86 15.72
CA PHE A 353 -9.77 -10.19 14.56
C PHE A 353 -11.20 -9.69 14.69
N PHE A 354 -11.77 -9.21 13.58
CA PHE A 354 -13.17 -8.83 13.49
C PHE A 354 -13.74 -9.10 12.10
N ASP A 355 -14.97 -9.60 12.00
CA ASP A 355 -15.65 -9.87 10.72
C ASP A 355 -17.06 -9.27 10.62
N GLY A 356 -17.43 -8.40 11.58
CA GLY A 356 -18.78 -7.87 11.72
C GLY A 356 -19.66 -8.64 12.71
N THR A 357 -19.26 -9.83 13.16
CA THR A 357 -19.99 -10.63 14.14
C THR A 357 -19.05 -11.20 15.21
N ASN A 358 -17.99 -11.88 14.80
CA ASN A 358 -16.96 -12.41 15.67
C ASN A 358 -15.95 -11.31 15.99
N ALA A 359 -15.68 -11.09 17.27
CA ALA A 359 -14.75 -10.07 17.78
C ALA A 359 -13.75 -10.73 18.74
N TYR A 360 -12.60 -11.18 18.22
CA TYR A 360 -11.59 -11.88 19.00
C TYR A 360 -10.63 -10.86 19.62
N GLN A 361 -10.60 -10.82 20.95
CA GLN A 361 -9.79 -9.88 21.73
C GLN A 361 -8.44 -10.50 22.11
N THR A 362 -8.40 -11.82 22.25
CA THR A 362 -7.24 -12.58 22.72
C THR A 362 -6.73 -13.56 21.68
N LEU A 363 -5.46 -13.97 21.83
CA LEU A 363 -4.85 -14.97 20.94
C LEU A 363 -5.56 -16.34 21.03
N ALA A 364 -6.07 -16.71 22.21
CA ALA A 364 -6.80 -17.96 22.41
C ALA A 364 -8.09 -17.99 21.59
N GLU A 365 -8.88 -16.90 21.62
CA GLU A 365 -10.09 -16.77 20.80
C GLU A 365 -9.77 -16.81 19.31
N LEU A 366 -8.71 -16.10 18.89
CA LEU A 366 -8.27 -16.07 17.50
C LEU A 366 -7.89 -17.47 17.00
N LYS A 367 -7.09 -18.23 17.76
CA LYS A 367 -6.67 -19.59 17.38
C LYS A 367 -7.84 -20.56 17.30
N VAL A 368 -8.80 -20.46 18.22
CA VAL A 368 -10.02 -21.29 18.18
C VAL A 368 -10.90 -20.92 16.99
N GLY A 369 -11.14 -19.63 16.77
CA GLY A 369 -12.08 -19.14 15.77
C GLY A 369 -11.60 -19.23 14.32
N LEU A 370 -10.27 -19.27 14.11
CA LEU A 370 -9.67 -19.35 12.78
C LEU A 370 -9.10 -20.75 12.46
N ALA A 371 -9.22 -21.72 13.36
CA ALA A 371 -8.70 -23.07 13.14
C ALA A 371 -9.20 -23.66 11.80
N PRO A 372 -8.33 -24.33 11.02
CA PRO A 372 -6.95 -24.73 11.36
C PRO A 372 -5.88 -23.66 11.09
N LYS A 373 -6.25 -22.44 10.72
CA LYS A 373 -5.33 -21.33 10.39
C LYS A 373 -4.77 -20.71 11.67
N GLU A 374 -3.68 -19.97 11.56
CA GLU A 374 -3.15 -19.10 12.63
C GLU A 374 -2.76 -19.80 13.95
N GLN A 375 -2.55 -21.13 13.93
CA GLN A 375 -2.24 -21.90 15.16
C GLN A 375 -0.88 -21.56 15.78
N ASN A 376 0.06 -21.08 14.95
CA ASN A 376 1.39 -20.62 15.34
C ASN A 376 1.51 -19.10 15.28
N SER A 377 0.40 -18.38 15.14
CA SER A 377 0.38 -16.92 15.22
C SER A 377 0.51 -16.47 16.67
N VAL A 378 1.01 -15.25 16.86
CA VAL A 378 1.35 -14.67 18.16
C VAL A 378 0.67 -13.31 18.34
N THR A 379 0.68 -12.82 19.57
CA THR A 379 0.26 -11.45 19.90
C THR A 379 1.26 -10.86 20.88
N GLU A 380 1.76 -9.66 20.58
CA GLU A 380 2.66 -8.92 21.46
C GLU A 380 2.73 -7.45 21.06
N ASN A 381 3.08 -6.61 22.04
CA ASN A 381 3.40 -5.22 21.78
C ASN A 381 4.87 -5.10 21.33
N LEU A 382 5.10 -5.27 20.05
CA LEU A 382 6.44 -5.19 19.47
C LEU A 382 7.02 -3.78 19.62
N THR A 383 8.28 -3.68 20.04
CA THR A 383 8.99 -2.41 20.14
C THR A 383 9.82 -2.17 18.88
N PHE A 384 9.54 -1.08 18.18
CA PHE A 384 10.34 -0.62 17.03
C PHE A 384 11.42 0.37 17.46
N ILE A 385 12.51 0.45 16.70
CA ILE A 385 13.53 1.50 16.80
C ILE A 385 12.90 2.87 16.52
N SER A 386 12.06 2.95 15.48
CA SER A 386 11.32 4.17 15.15
C SER A 386 9.95 3.88 14.54
N THR A 387 8.94 4.63 14.97
CA THR A 387 7.62 4.69 14.33
C THR A 387 7.44 5.98 13.52
N THR A 388 8.51 6.77 13.36
CA THR A 388 8.51 7.96 12.51
C THR A 388 8.82 7.55 11.07
N GLY A 389 7.85 7.69 10.18
CA GLY A 389 7.96 7.28 8.77
C GLY A 389 9.24 7.74 8.05
N GLY A 390 9.71 8.96 8.31
CA GLY A 390 10.92 9.50 7.70
C GLY A 390 12.24 8.90 8.20
N SER A 391 12.25 8.13 9.30
CA SER A 391 13.45 7.50 9.85
C SER A 391 14.00 6.44 8.89
N ALA A 392 15.33 6.27 8.80
CA ALA A 392 15.92 5.14 8.09
C ALA A 392 15.45 3.82 8.72
N ASP A 393 15.45 3.75 10.06
CA ASP A 393 15.04 2.59 10.87
C ASP A 393 13.52 2.53 11.11
N PHE A 394 12.71 3.11 10.20
CA PHE A 394 11.26 3.09 10.33
C PHE A 394 10.77 1.63 10.37
N LEU A 395 10.06 1.27 11.45
CA LEU A 395 9.51 -0.06 11.72
C LEU A 395 10.55 -1.20 11.71
N HIS A 396 11.83 -0.89 11.91
CA HIS A 396 12.83 -1.89 12.28
C HIS A 396 12.67 -2.25 13.75
N VAL A 397 12.88 -3.52 14.07
CA VAL A 397 12.63 -4.11 15.38
C VAL A 397 13.76 -3.73 16.33
N ASN A 398 13.40 -3.41 17.57
CA ASN A 398 14.38 -3.09 18.58
C ASN A 398 15.11 -4.36 19.06
N THR A 399 16.39 -4.48 18.72
CA THR A 399 17.25 -5.64 19.05
C THR A 399 17.54 -5.80 20.54
N ALA A 400 17.27 -4.79 21.37
CA ALA A 400 17.50 -4.86 22.82
C ALA A 400 16.29 -5.36 23.62
N ILE A 401 15.12 -5.52 22.98
CA ILE A 401 13.88 -5.95 23.63
C ILE A 401 13.52 -7.36 23.15
N PRO A 402 13.32 -8.31 24.08
CA PRO A 402 12.88 -9.66 23.72
C PRO A 402 11.53 -9.68 22.97
N THR A 403 11.42 -10.52 21.94
CA THR A 403 10.25 -10.66 21.07
C THR A 403 10.00 -12.11 20.63
N GLN A 404 8.74 -12.48 20.37
CA GLN A 404 8.34 -13.77 19.79
C GLN A 404 8.50 -13.83 18.26
N ILE A 405 8.81 -12.72 17.58
CA ILE A 405 8.98 -12.73 16.13
C ILE A 405 10.31 -13.38 15.71
N GLU A 406 11.32 -13.31 16.59
CA GLU A 406 12.65 -13.88 16.39
C GLU A 406 12.50 -15.37 16.10
N SER A 407 12.98 -15.84 14.95
CA SER A 407 12.84 -17.23 14.52
C SER A 407 11.40 -17.77 14.57
N GLY A 408 10.39 -16.89 14.54
CA GLY A 408 8.98 -17.25 14.68
C GLY A 408 8.29 -17.59 13.36
N GLY A 409 8.93 -17.27 12.23
CA GLY A 409 8.41 -17.44 10.90
C GLY A 409 8.65 -18.84 10.29
N VAL A 410 8.33 -18.96 9.01
CA VAL A 410 8.63 -20.14 8.18
C VAL A 410 9.19 -19.70 6.84
N ASN A 411 10.18 -20.42 6.30
CA ASN A 411 10.69 -20.12 4.97
C ASN A 411 9.60 -20.15 3.89
N ILE A 412 9.60 -19.12 3.03
CA ILE A 412 8.71 -19.02 1.88
C ILE A 412 9.57 -19.03 0.62
N ALA A 413 9.34 -20.01 -0.25
CA ALA A 413 10.08 -20.13 -1.50
C ALA A 413 10.00 -18.85 -2.34
N GLY A 414 11.17 -18.33 -2.74
CA GLY A 414 11.28 -17.09 -3.54
C GLY A 414 11.40 -15.79 -2.74
N ILE A 415 11.23 -15.81 -1.41
CA ILE A 415 11.44 -14.64 -0.54
C ILE A 415 12.63 -14.92 0.39
N THR A 416 13.84 -14.78 -0.15
CA THR A 416 15.08 -15.19 0.53
C THR A 416 15.75 -14.09 1.35
N THR A 417 15.26 -12.86 1.22
CA THR A 417 15.84 -11.66 1.86
C THR A 417 14.71 -10.75 2.33
N ASP A 418 14.95 -9.96 3.37
CA ASP A 418 13.99 -9.07 4.05
C ASP A 418 13.81 -7.70 3.33
N PHE A 419 13.45 -6.61 4.03
CA PHE A 419 13.34 -5.26 3.48
C PHE A 419 14.69 -4.72 3.00
N ASP A 420 15.72 -4.82 3.83
CA ASP A 420 17.06 -4.23 3.65
C ASP A 420 18.00 -5.13 2.83
N GLY A 421 17.58 -6.36 2.56
CA GLY A 421 18.36 -7.33 1.80
C GLY A 421 19.16 -8.29 2.69
N VAL A 422 18.90 -8.33 4.00
CA VAL A 422 19.41 -9.35 4.92
C VAL A 422 18.83 -10.69 4.51
N VAL A 423 19.69 -11.70 4.39
CA VAL A 423 19.28 -13.06 4.01
C VAL A 423 18.49 -13.66 5.15
N ARG A 424 17.36 -14.31 4.83
CA ARG A 424 16.53 -14.99 5.81
C ARG A 424 17.08 -16.37 6.15
N GLN A 425 16.95 -16.77 7.41
CA GLN A 425 17.40 -18.08 7.89
C GLN A 425 16.97 -19.22 6.96
N GLY A 426 17.85 -20.20 6.74
CA GLY A 426 17.57 -21.37 5.89
C GLY A 426 17.75 -21.14 4.39
N ASN A 427 18.10 -19.92 3.98
CA ASN A 427 18.49 -19.60 2.60
C ASN A 427 20.02 -19.53 2.45
N THR A 428 20.50 -19.74 1.22
CA THR A 428 21.94 -19.68 0.91
C THR A 428 22.51 -18.31 1.24
N GLY A 429 23.60 -18.28 2.01
CA GLY A 429 24.26 -17.05 2.43
C GLY A 429 23.77 -16.47 3.76
N TYR A 430 22.84 -17.15 4.46
CA TYR A 430 22.47 -16.76 5.83
C TYR A 430 23.69 -16.83 6.76
N ALA A 431 23.90 -15.76 7.52
CA ALA A 431 25.05 -15.60 8.42
C ALA A 431 24.65 -15.38 9.89
N GLY A 432 23.35 -15.42 10.19
CA GLY A 432 22.81 -15.20 11.52
C GLY A 432 22.80 -16.45 12.40
N THR A 433 22.26 -16.32 13.62
CA THR A 433 22.16 -17.40 14.61
C THR A 433 20.74 -17.93 14.83
N GLY A 434 19.75 -17.31 14.21
CA GLY A 434 18.35 -17.74 14.23
C GLY A 434 18.13 -19.16 13.71
N SER A 435 17.00 -19.75 14.09
CA SER A 435 16.61 -21.13 13.75
C SER A 435 15.50 -21.22 12.69
N ALA A 436 14.83 -20.10 12.41
CA ALA A 436 13.90 -19.90 11.31
C ALA A 436 13.89 -18.41 10.92
N PRO A 437 13.26 -18.01 9.80
CA PRO A 437 13.10 -16.59 9.47
C PRO A 437 12.29 -15.84 10.53
N ASP A 438 12.52 -14.54 10.64
CA ASP A 438 11.73 -13.68 11.52
C ASP A 438 10.36 -13.36 10.92
N MET A 439 9.36 -13.12 11.77
CA MET A 439 8.11 -12.53 11.28
C MET A 439 8.32 -11.05 10.92
N GLY A 440 7.66 -10.59 9.86
CA GLY A 440 7.71 -9.20 9.42
C GLY A 440 8.80 -8.91 8.40
N ALA A 441 8.93 -7.62 8.07
CA ALA A 441 9.77 -7.15 6.97
C ALA A 441 11.25 -7.01 7.33
N ASP A 442 11.62 -7.15 8.60
CA ASP A 442 12.98 -6.95 9.13
C ASP A 442 13.50 -8.31 9.62
N GLU A 443 14.65 -8.75 9.11
CA GLU A 443 15.34 -9.96 9.57
C GLU A 443 16.61 -9.53 10.34
N GLY A 444 16.78 -10.06 11.54
CA GLY A 444 17.86 -9.62 12.42
C GLY A 444 18.31 -10.66 13.43
N GLU A 445 19.17 -10.21 14.34
CA GLU A 445 19.53 -10.97 15.53
C GLU A 445 18.77 -10.35 16.70
N PHE A 446 17.52 -10.74 16.89
CA PHE A 446 16.70 -10.26 17.99
C PHE A 446 16.83 -11.20 19.19
N ILE A 447 16.34 -10.74 20.35
CA ILE A 447 16.33 -11.58 21.55
C ILE A 447 15.03 -12.41 21.53
N LEU A 448 15.16 -13.72 21.41
CA LEU A 448 14.01 -14.62 21.41
C LEU A 448 13.26 -14.61 22.75
N VAL A 449 11.94 -14.51 22.69
CA VAL A 449 11.03 -14.91 23.77
C VAL A 449 10.32 -16.19 23.38
N ASP A 450 10.61 -17.27 24.09
CA ASP A 450 9.84 -18.51 23.99
C ASP A 450 8.67 -18.50 24.97
N LEU A 451 7.45 -18.33 24.46
CA LEU A 451 6.20 -18.50 25.22
C LEU A 451 5.47 -19.81 24.88
N SER A 452 6.03 -20.63 24.00
CA SER A 452 5.52 -21.96 23.69
C SER A 452 5.95 -22.95 24.78
N GLY A 453 4.98 -23.46 25.56
CA GLY A 453 5.27 -24.57 26.47
C GLY A 453 5.75 -25.82 25.70
N PRO A 454 6.58 -26.69 26.31
CA PRO A 454 7.05 -27.90 25.66
C PRO A 454 5.88 -28.80 25.25
N ALA A 455 5.89 -29.31 24.01
CA ALA A 455 4.93 -30.30 23.56
C ALA A 455 5.28 -31.67 24.15
N ILE A 456 4.66 -32.02 25.28
CA ILE A 456 4.82 -33.35 25.90
C ILE A 456 3.82 -34.30 25.27
N THR A 457 4.31 -35.27 24.48
CA THR A 457 3.49 -36.37 23.96
C THR A 457 3.74 -37.62 24.79
N TYR A 458 2.69 -38.18 25.40
CA TYR A 458 2.77 -39.46 26.09
C TYR A 458 2.53 -40.59 25.10
N THR A 459 3.36 -41.64 25.17
CA THR A 459 3.06 -42.92 24.53
C THR A 459 2.52 -43.84 25.63
N GLU A 460 1.31 -44.35 25.49
CA GLU A 460 0.80 -45.37 26.43
C GLU A 460 1.69 -46.60 26.35
N LEU A 461 2.14 -47.10 27.51
CA LEU A 461 2.84 -48.38 27.58
C LEU A 461 1.81 -49.52 27.51
N PRO A 462 2.11 -50.61 26.77
CA PRO A 462 1.20 -51.73 26.59
C PRO A 462 0.87 -52.49 27.88
#